data_AF-A0A970MLW7-F1
#
_entry.id   AF-A0A970MLW7-F1
#
_cell.length_a   1.000
_cell.length_b   1.000
_cell.length_c   1.000
_cell.angle_alpha   90.00
_cell.angle_beta   90.00
_cell.angle_gamma   90.00
#
_symmetry.space_group_name_H-M   'P 1'
#
loop_
_entity.id
_entity.type
_entity.pdbx_description
1 polymer ?
#
loop_
_entity_poly.entity_id
_entity_poly.type
_entity_poly.pdbx_seq_one_letter_code
_entity_poly.pdbx_strand_id
1 'polypeptide(L)'
;MAEDEKKPATQTSAFGTPGRVSHDSSRFYKSRMYADLVREDDVPDLEVPVPPEILDRILCKSSETMGQLPDNSIHLMVTSPPYNAQKEYDQDLTLPDYLALLERVWREVYRVLVPGGRACINVANLGRKPYLPLHSFIIESMLGIGFLMRGEIIWNKAASASPSTAWGSWLSASNPVLRDVHEYILVFSKTGFRRHRGNREDTLQKDDFLSWTKSVWEFPAVQAAKIGHPAPFPLELPHRCIQLYSFKEDIVLDPFAGSGTTCLAARLNGRRYVGYEINPDYCQLAETRLAASREEERTSG
;
A
#
# COMPACT_ATOMS: atom_id res chain seq x y z
N MET A 1 6.53 -44.39 -9.41
CA MET A 1 6.02 -44.51 -8.03
C MET A 1 7.20 -44.37 -7.09
N ALA A 2 7.36 -43.18 -6.53
CA ALA A 2 8.19 -42.94 -5.35
C ALA A 2 7.33 -42.04 -4.46
N GLU A 3 6.90 -42.57 -3.32
CA GLU A 3 6.09 -41.86 -2.33
C GLU A 3 6.95 -40.79 -1.66
N ASP A 4 6.48 -39.56 -1.72
CA ASP A 4 7.09 -38.40 -1.07
C ASP A 4 6.57 -38.35 0.39
N GLU A 5 7.31 -38.95 1.33
CA GLU A 5 6.98 -38.94 2.76
C GLU A 5 7.03 -37.52 3.31
N LYS A 6 5.85 -36.90 3.47
CA LYS A 6 5.67 -35.67 4.23
C LYS A 6 6.09 -35.89 5.70
N LYS A 7 7.14 -35.20 6.13
CA LYS A 7 7.54 -35.12 7.55
C LYS A 7 6.39 -34.61 8.44
N PRO A 8 6.19 -35.16 9.65
CA PRO A 8 5.08 -34.79 10.53
C PRO A 8 5.25 -33.37 11.10
N ALA A 9 4.15 -32.59 11.10
CA ALA A 9 4.09 -31.27 11.70
C ALA A 9 4.03 -31.37 13.22
N THR A 10 4.91 -30.66 13.93
CA THR A 10 4.92 -30.61 15.40
C THR A 10 4.01 -29.49 15.92
N GLN A 11 3.22 -29.79 16.97
CA GLN A 11 2.35 -28.84 17.65
C GLN A 11 3.15 -27.69 18.28
N THR A 12 2.57 -26.49 18.33
CA THR A 12 3.21 -25.30 18.90
C THR A 12 3.61 -25.53 20.36
N SER A 13 4.91 -25.39 20.65
CA SER A 13 5.46 -25.42 22.00
C SER A 13 5.04 -24.16 22.77
N ALA A 14 4.93 -24.28 24.10
CA ALA A 14 4.57 -23.16 24.97
C ALA A 14 5.60 -22.00 24.96
N PHE A 15 6.81 -22.26 24.48
CA PHE A 15 7.89 -21.27 24.33
C PHE A 15 8.65 -21.55 23.02
N GLY A 16 8.94 -20.48 22.27
CA GLY A 16 9.41 -20.51 20.89
C GLY A 16 10.62 -21.41 20.63
N THR A 17 10.55 -22.17 19.55
CA THR A 17 11.61 -23.07 19.10
C THR A 17 12.62 -22.30 18.23
N PRO A 18 13.93 -22.52 18.40
CA PRO A 18 14.91 -21.97 17.47
C PRO A 18 14.95 -22.83 16.20
N GLY A 19 14.61 -22.25 15.05
CA GLY A 19 14.77 -22.85 13.73
C GLY A 19 13.50 -22.86 12.86
N ARG A 20 13.69 -22.81 11.54
CA ARG A 20 12.59 -22.94 10.54
C ARG A 20 12.01 -24.35 10.59
N VAL A 21 11.03 -24.56 11.46
CA VAL A 21 10.13 -25.72 11.42
C VAL A 21 8.76 -25.22 10.98
N SER A 22 8.15 -25.89 9.99
CA SER A 22 6.76 -25.61 9.63
C SER A 22 5.87 -26.01 10.80
N HIS A 23 5.31 -25.03 11.50
CA HIS A 23 4.41 -25.24 12.61
C HIS A 23 2.97 -25.20 12.13
N ASP A 24 2.17 -26.20 12.50
CA ASP A 24 0.72 -26.15 12.30
C ASP A 24 0.12 -25.13 13.28
N SER A 25 -0.21 -23.96 12.76
CA SER A 25 -0.81 -22.85 13.50
C SER A 25 -2.34 -22.88 13.50
N SER A 26 -2.97 -23.94 12.96
CA SER A 26 -4.42 -24.06 12.84
C SER A 26 -5.16 -23.85 14.16
N ARG A 27 -4.60 -24.36 15.28
CA ARG A 27 -5.20 -24.19 16.61
C ARG A 27 -5.26 -22.72 17.05
N PHE A 28 -4.25 -21.92 16.72
CA PHE A 28 -4.18 -20.50 17.10
C PHE A 28 -5.21 -19.68 16.31
N TYR A 29 -5.25 -19.86 14.99
CA TYR A 29 -6.20 -19.16 14.11
C TYR A 29 -7.66 -19.65 14.24
N LYS A 30 -7.90 -20.84 14.81
CA LYS A 30 -9.24 -21.33 15.18
C LYS A 30 -9.67 -20.92 16.60
N SER A 31 -8.86 -20.14 17.32
CA SER A 31 -9.19 -19.70 18.66
C SER A 31 -10.33 -18.67 18.67
N ARG A 32 -10.99 -18.49 19.83
CA ARG A 32 -12.09 -17.52 19.99
C ARG A 32 -11.69 -16.08 19.64
N MET A 33 -10.41 -15.74 19.79
CA MET A 33 -9.89 -14.41 19.44
C MET A 33 -10.04 -14.09 17.95
N TYR A 34 -10.08 -15.11 17.09
CA TYR A 34 -10.22 -14.99 15.64
C TYR A 34 -11.63 -15.36 15.15
N ALA A 35 -12.57 -15.66 16.05
CA ALA A 35 -13.87 -16.21 15.68
C ALA A 35 -14.68 -15.26 14.79
N ASP A 36 -14.66 -13.97 15.14
CA ASP A 36 -15.46 -12.90 14.52
C ASP A 36 -14.68 -12.06 13.49
N LEU A 37 -13.44 -12.43 13.19
CA LEU A 37 -12.66 -11.77 12.14
C LEU A 37 -13.10 -12.23 10.75
N VAL A 38 -13.01 -11.33 9.76
CA VAL A 38 -13.21 -11.65 8.35
C VAL A 38 -12.25 -12.80 7.97
N ARG A 39 -12.80 -13.85 7.37
CA ARG A 39 -12.06 -15.06 7.02
C ARG A 39 -11.69 -15.07 5.55
N GLU A 40 -10.72 -15.91 5.20
CA GLU A 40 -10.43 -16.19 3.80
C GLU A 40 -11.64 -16.87 3.15
N ASP A 41 -12.03 -16.36 1.99
CA ASP A 41 -13.02 -16.94 1.11
C ASP A 41 -12.30 -17.80 0.06
N ASP A 42 -12.81 -19.01 -0.18
CA ASP A 42 -12.35 -19.89 -1.26
C ASP A 42 -12.95 -19.41 -2.59
N VAL A 43 -12.42 -18.31 -3.12
CA VAL A 43 -12.86 -17.71 -4.38
C VAL A 43 -11.98 -18.23 -5.52
N PRO A 44 -12.58 -18.64 -6.66
CA PRO A 44 -11.81 -19.01 -7.84
C PRO A 44 -10.80 -17.93 -8.24
N ASP A 45 -9.68 -18.36 -8.82
CA ASP A 45 -8.69 -17.46 -9.41
C ASP A 45 -9.30 -16.77 -10.64
N LEU A 46 -9.89 -15.59 -10.41
CA LEU A 46 -10.59 -14.81 -11.40
C LEU A 46 -9.78 -13.56 -11.72
N GLU A 47 -9.39 -13.41 -12.98
CA GLU A 47 -8.65 -12.28 -13.48
C GLU A 47 -9.21 -11.82 -14.81
N VAL A 48 -9.73 -10.60 -14.84
CA VAL A 48 -10.30 -9.99 -16.04
C VAL A 48 -9.28 -9.01 -16.63
N PRO A 49 -8.94 -9.11 -17.92
CA PRO A 49 -7.98 -8.21 -18.53
C PRO A 49 -8.42 -6.74 -18.47
N VAL A 50 -7.47 -5.85 -18.17
CA VAL A 50 -7.68 -4.40 -18.27
C VAL A 50 -7.69 -3.99 -19.74
N PRO A 51 -8.64 -3.13 -20.17
CA PRO A 51 -8.66 -2.60 -21.54
C PRO A 51 -7.33 -1.91 -21.92
N PRO A 52 -6.71 -2.24 -23.06
CA PRO A 52 -5.40 -1.69 -23.45
C PRO A 52 -5.34 -0.15 -23.50
N GLU A 53 -6.47 0.51 -23.78
CA GLU A 53 -6.59 1.95 -23.91
C GLU A 53 -6.37 2.73 -22.60
N ILE A 54 -6.56 2.09 -21.44
CA ILE A 54 -6.36 2.69 -20.11
C ILE A 54 -5.11 2.16 -19.40
N LEU A 55 -4.41 1.19 -20.01
CA LEU A 55 -3.20 0.62 -19.44
C LEU A 55 -1.99 1.54 -19.64
N ASP A 56 -1.18 1.71 -18.60
CA ASP A 56 -0.09 2.69 -18.50
C ASP A 56 -0.55 4.14 -18.73
N ARG A 57 -1.69 4.50 -18.13
CA ARG A 57 -2.27 5.85 -18.24
C ARG A 57 -2.56 6.46 -16.87
N ILE A 58 -2.47 7.78 -16.82
CA ILE A 58 -3.10 8.59 -15.77
C ILE A 58 -4.47 9.04 -16.28
N LEU A 59 -5.52 8.64 -15.58
CA LEU A 59 -6.90 9.02 -15.86
C LEU A 59 -7.23 10.27 -15.04
N CYS A 60 -7.49 11.39 -15.72
CA CYS A 60 -7.84 12.66 -15.07
C CYS A 60 -9.31 12.68 -14.61
N LYS A 61 -9.62 11.85 -13.62
CA LYS A 61 -10.97 11.55 -13.11
C LYS A 61 -10.91 11.16 -11.64
N SER A 62 -12.05 11.28 -10.95
CA SER A 62 -12.17 10.77 -9.57
C SER A 62 -12.10 9.24 -9.56
N SER A 63 -11.36 8.71 -8.58
CA SER A 63 -11.28 7.28 -8.25
C SER A 63 -12.44 6.79 -7.39
N GLU A 64 -13.36 7.66 -6.97
CA GLU A 64 -14.59 7.27 -6.26
C GLU A 64 -15.51 6.40 -7.14
N THR A 65 -15.29 6.45 -8.47
CA THR A 65 -15.92 5.56 -9.46
C THR A 65 -14.89 5.15 -10.52
N MET A 66 -14.46 3.90 -10.51
CA MET A 66 -13.50 3.31 -11.45
C MET A 66 -14.20 2.47 -12.53
N GLY A 67 -15.29 2.98 -13.11
CA GLY A 67 -16.10 2.25 -14.09
C GLY A 67 -15.37 1.85 -15.38
N GLN A 68 -14.16 2.36 -15.60
CA GLN A 68 -13.28 1.96 -16.70
C GLN A 68 -12.53 0.64 -16.40
N LEU A 69 -12.41 0.27 -15.13
CA LEU A 69 -11.74 -0.96 -14.69
C LEU A 69 -12.77 -2.07 -14.46
N PRO A 70 -12.62 -3.23 -15.11
CA PRO A 70 -13.41 -4.41 -14.79
C PRO A 70 -13.20 -4.89 -13.36
N ASP A 71 -14.14 -5.68 -12.84
CA ASP A 71 -13.96 -6.38 -11.58
C ASP A 71 -12.78 -7.36 -11.69
N ASN A 72 -12.00 -7.50 -10.62
CA ASN A 72 -10.88 -8.45 -10.56
C ASN A 72 -9.87 -8.28 -11.71
N SER A 73 -9.43 -7.05 -12.00
CA SER A 73 -8.47 -6.74 -13.07
C SER A 73 -7.14 -6.15 -12.60
N ILE A 74 -7.03 -5.77 -11.32
CA ILE A 74 -5.86 -5.12 -10.72
C ILE A 74 -5.18 -6.06 -9.73
N HIS A 75 -3.84 -6.06 -9.72
CA HIS A 75 -3.05 -7.02 -8.94
C HIS A 75 -2.57 -6.46 -7.60
N LEU A 76 -2.24 -5.16 -7.59
CA LEU A 76 -1.72 -4.44 -6.45
C LEU A 76 -2.23 -2.99 -6.51
N MET A 77 -2.69 -2.45 -5.39
CA MET A 77 -2.86 -1.02 -5.20
C MET A 77 -1.76 -0.50 -4.27
N VAL A 78 -1.09 0.59 -4.66
CA VAL A 78 -0.18 1.33 -3.78
C VAL A 78 -0.55 2.80 -3.86
N THR A 79 -0.79 3.44 -2.72
CA THR A 79 -1.23 4.84 -2.71
C THR A 79 -0.89 5.57 -1.42
N SER A 80 -1.07 6.89 -1.46
CA SER A 80 -1.08 7.77 -0.29
C SER A 80 -2.25 8.72 -0.47
N PRO A 81 -3.39 8.54 0.24
CA PRO A 81 -4.55 9.41 0.07
C PRO A 81 -4.22 10.86 0.46
N PRO A 82 -4.98 11.85 -0.06
CA PRO A 82 -4.89 13.22 0.42
C PRO A 82 -5.18 13.26 1.92
N TYR A 83 -4.48 14.10 2.67
CA TYR A 83 -4.62 14.15 4.13
C TYR A 83 -5.64 15.18 4.61
N ASN A 84 -6.31 15.91 3.71
CA ASN A 84 -7.35 16.89 4.06
C ASN A 84 -6.84 17.89 5.12
N ALA A 85 -5.58 18.29 4.99
CA ALA A 85 -4.83 19.06 5.98
C ALA A 85 -4.70 20.53 5.55
N GLN A 86 -5.66 21.02 4.78
CA GLN A 86 -5.72 22.39 4.23
C GLN A 86 -4.48 22.79 3.43
N LYS A 87 -3.85 21.84 2.73
CA LYS A 87 -2.89 22.20 1.67
C LYS A 87 -3.68 22.79 0.49
N GLU A 88 -3.02 23.55 -0.39
CA GLU A 88 -3.67 24.29 -1.50
C GLU A 88 -4.55 23.43 -2.44
N TYR A 89 -4.44 22.10 -2.38
CA TYR A 89 -5.17 21.12 -3.19
C TYR A 89 -6.19 20.28 -2.38
N ASP A 90 -6.20 20.39 -1.06
CA ASP A 90 -7.14 19.65 -0.21
C ASP A 90 -8.51 20.37 -0.23
N GLN A 91 -9.59 19.59 -0.32
CA GLN A 91 -10.93 20.10 -0.02
C GLN A 91 -11.02 20.38 1.49
N ASP A 92 -11.83 21.34 1.94
CA ASP A 92 -12.04 21.60 3.38
C ASP A 92 -13.13 20.66 3.94
N LEU A 93 -12.90 19.35 3.85
CA LEU A 93 -13.89 18.35 4.26
C LEU A 93 -13.93 18.17 5.78
N THR A 94 -15.10 17.83 6.31
CA THR A 94 -15.20 17.30 7.67
C THR A 94 -14.56 15.90 7.74
N LEU A 95 -14.17 15.45 8.93
CA LEU A 95 -13.65 14.09 9.11
C LEU A 95 -14.63 13.01 8.58
N PRO A 96 -15.94 13.04 8.88
CA PRO A 96 -16.89 12.11 8.29
C PRO A 96 -16.93 12.14 6.75
N ASP A 97 -16.92 13.33 6.15
CA ASP A 97 -16.97 13.45 4.68
C ASP A 97 -15.70 12.90 4.03
N TYR A 98 -14.54 13.17 4.64
CA TYR A 98 -13.26 12.62 4.23
C TYR A 98 -13.23 11.08 4.32
N LEU A 99 -13.67 10.52 5.45
CA LEU A 99 -13.73 9.06 5.61
C LEU A 99 -14.72 8.43 4.62
N ALA A 100 -15.85 9.07 4.34
CA ALA A 100 -16.81 8.61 3.35
C ALA A 100 -16.24 8.63 1.93
N LEU A 101 -15.43 9.63 1.58
CA LEU A 101 -14.69 9.66 0.30
C LEU A 101 -13.73 8.48 0.20
N LEU A 102 -12.91 8.25 1.24
CA LEU A 102 -11.99 7.13 1.26
C LEU A 102 -12.74 5.80 1.14
N GLU A 103 -13.84 5.62 1.87
CA GLU A 103 -14.64 4.39 1.80
C GLU A 103 -15.17 4.11 0.38
N ARG A 104 -15.63 5.13 -0.35
CA ARG A 104 -16.04 4.97 -1.76
C ARG A 104 -14.90 4.46 -2.63
N VAL A 105 -13.71 5.05 -2.49
CA VAL A 105 -12.51 4.61 -3.21
C VAL A 105 -12.10 3.19 -2.81
N TRP A 106 -12.10 2.85 -1.52
CA TRP A 106 -11.77 1.52 -1.04
C TRP A 106 -12.72 0.43 -1.55
N ARG A 107 -14.01 0.76 -1.71
CA ARG A 107 -14.99 -0.15 -2.33
C ARG A 107 -14.65 -0.43 -3.79
N GLU A 108 -14.29 0.60 -4.55
CA GLU A 108 -13.83 0.41 -5.93
C GLU A 108 -12.52 -0.38 -6.00
N VAL A 109 -11.56 -0.10 -5.11
CA VAL A 109 -10.31 -0.88 -5.01
C VAL A 109 -10.62 -2.35 -4.70
N TYR A 110 -11.53 -2.63 -3.76
CA TYR A 110 -11.94 -3.99 -3.46
C TYR A 110 -12.56 -4.67 -4.69
N ARG A 111 -13.45 -3.99 -5.41
CA ARG A 111 -14.08 -4.50 -6.63
C ARG A 111 -13.05 -4.87 -7.70
N VAL A 112 -12.12 -3.96 -8.02
CA VAL A 112 -11.17 -4.13 -9.12
C VAL A 112 -9.98 -5.02 -8.78
N LEU A 113 -9.63 -5.21 -7.51
CA LEU A 113 -8.54 -6.13 -7.15
C LEU A 113 -8.90 -7.58 -7.46
N VAL A 114 -7.96 -8.35 -7.98
CA VAL A 114 -8.08 -9.81 -8.13
C VAL A 114 -8.18 -10.50 -6.76
N PRO A 115 -8.78 -11.71 -6.66
CA PRO A 115 -8.66 -12.55 -5.48
C PRO A 115 -7.19 -12.75 -5.06
N GLY A 116 -6.89 -12.53 -3.79
CA GLY A 116 -5.52 -12.52 -3.27
C GLY A 116 -4.69 -11.30 -3.65
N GLY A 117 -5.23 -10.33 -4.40
CA GLY A 117 -4.62 -9.04 -4.69
C GLY A 117 -4.36 -8.23 -3.41
N ARG A 118 -3.41 -7.29 -3.45
CA ARG A 118 -2.96 -6.53 -2.27
C ARG A 118 -3.26 -5.05 -2.39
N ALA A 119 -3.41 -4.41 -1.24
CA ALA A 119 -3.53 -2.97 -1.11
C ALA A 119 -2.51 -2.46 -0.08
N CYS A 120 -1.72 -1.47 -0.46
CA CYS A 120 -0.70 -0.81 0.35
C CYS A 120 -1.05 0.67 0.47
N ILE A 121 -1.34 1.14 1.68
CA ILE A 121 -1.76 2.52 1.93
C ILE A 121 -0.74 3.20 2.82
N ASN A 122 0.00 4.16 2.29
CA ASN A 122 0.82 5.06 3.09
C ASN A 122 -0.06 6.12 3.75
N VAL A 123 0.02 6.27 5.07
CA VAL A 123 -0.75 7.24 5.82
C VAL A 123 0.03 7.82 7.00
N ALA A 124 -0.03 9.13 7.14
CA ALA A 124 0.39 9.84 8.33
C ALA A 124 -0.81 10.10 9.25
N ASN A 125 -0.59 10.03 10.56
CA ASN A 125 -1.56 10.59 11.51
C ASN A 125 -1.41 12.10 11.56
N LEU A 126 -2.49 12.78 11.94
CA LEU A 126 -2.57 14.23 11.89
C LEU A 126 -2.83 14.83 13.26
N GLY A 127 -2.51 16.11 13.38
CA GLY A 127 -2.73 16.85 14.60
C GLY A 127 -1.80 16.41 15.74
N ARG A 128 -1.90 17.14 16.84
CA ARG A 128 -1.19 16.86 18.10
C ARG A 128 -2.11 17.03 19.29
N LYS A 129 -3.11 17.92 19.17
CA LYS A 129 -4.09 18.30 20.20
C LYS A 129 -5.41 18.74 19.54
N PRO A 130 -6.36 17.83 19.26
CA PRO A 130 -6.27 16.38 19.43
C PRO A 130 -5.35 15.72 18.41
N TYR A 131 -4.88 14.51 18.73
CA TYR A 131 -4.23 13.61 17.77
C TYR A 131 -5.30 12.85 17.00
N LEU A 132 -5.17 12.79 15.68
CA LEU A 132 -6.09 12.13 14.79
C LEU A 132 -5.43 10.86 14.22
N PRO A 133 -5.80 9.66 14.71
CA PRO A 133 -5.23 8.41 14.26
C PRO A 133 -5.83 7.96 12.92
N LEU A 134 -5.53 8.66 11.83
CA LEU A 134 -6.07 8.32 10.50
C LEU A 134 -5.89 6.86 10.10
N HIS A 135 -4.74 6.28 10.44
CA HIS A 135 -4.48 4.85 10.20
C HIS A 135 -5.57 3.93 10.78
N SER A 136 -6.09 4.19 12.00
CA SER A 136 -7.08 3.32 12.63
C SER A 136 -8.43 3.40 11.93
N PHE A 137 -8.86 4.59 11.53
CA PHE A 137 -10.11 4.76 10.77
C PHE A 137 -10.04 4.08 9.39
N ILE A 138 -8.87 4.14 8.72
CA ILE A 138 -8.66 3.43 7.46
C ILE A 138 -8.70 1.91 7.68
N ILE A 139 -8.06 1.39 8.74
CA ILE A 139 -8.11 -0.04 9.07
C ILE A 139 -9.56 -0.49 9.28
N GLU A 140 -10.34 0.22 10.09
CA GLU A 140 -11.75 -0.09 10.35
C GLU A 140 -12.58 -0.10 9.05
N SER A 141 -12.41 0.91 8.19
CA SER A 141 -13.11 1.00 6.91
C SER A 141 -12.75 -0.17 5.98
N MET A 142 -11.46 -0.47 5.83
CA MET A 142 -10.98 -1.56 4.99
C MET A 142 -11.51 -2.93 5.46
N LEU A 143 -11.46 -3.19 6.77
CA LEU A 143 -12.00 -4.41 7.36
C LEU A 143 -13.53 -4.50 7.17
N GLY A 144 -14.26 -3.39 7.33
CA GLY A 144 -15.70 -3.32 7.12
C GLY A 144 -16.14 -3.57 5.66
N ILE A 145 -15.27 -3.29 4.69
CA ILE A 145 -15.49 -3.61 3.27
C ILE A 145 -15.25 -5.10 2.98
N GLY A 146 -14.44 -5.78 3.80
CA GLY A 146 -14.09 -7.20 3.64
C GLY A 146 -12.63 -7.46 3.26
N PHE A 147 -11.75 -6.45 3.35
CA PHE A 147 -10.32 -6.70 3.24
C PHE A 147 -9.79 -7.50 4.43
N LEU A 148 -8.77 -8.30 4.18
CA LEU A 148 -8.01 -9.00 5.20
C LEU A 148 -6.75 -8.21 5.53
N MET A 149 -6.59 -7.79 6.79
CA MET A 149 -5.36 -7.13 7.21
C MET A 149 -4.20 -8.13 7.27
N ARG A 150 -3.12 -7.82 6.57
CA ARG A 150 -1.89 -8.63 6.54
C ARG A 150 -0.87 -8.14 7.57
N GLY A 151 -0.89 -6.85 7.86
CA GLY A 151 -0.05 -6.20 8.85
C GLY A 151 0.15 -4.72 8.55
N GLU A 152 0.99 -4.10 9.35
CA GLU A 152 1.42 -2.71 9.21
C GLU A 152 2.94 -2.64 9.17
N ILE A 153 3.45 -1.70 8.37
CA ILE A 153 4.87 -1.41 8.27
C ILE A 153 5.05 0.03 8.72
N ILE A 154 5.99 0.24 9.64
CA ILE A 154 6.41 1.56 10.10
C ILE A 154 7.50 2.06 9.16
N TRP A 155 7.17 3.04 8.34
CA TRP A 155 8.18 3.77 7.59
C TRP A 155 8.79 4.84 8.49
N ASN A 156 9.95 4.52 9.06
CA ASN A 156 10.79 5.48 9.77
C ASN A 156 11.48 6.40 8.74
N LYS A 157 11.17 7.69 8.78
CA LYS A 157 11.74 8.70 7.87
C LYS A 157 13.22 9.00 8.17
N ALA A 158 13.90 8.19 8.97
CA ALA A 158 15.28 8.36 9.41
C ALA A 158 15.50 9.76 10.04
N ALA A 159 16.71 10.31 9.90
CA ALA A 159 17.08 11.65 10.39
C ALA A 159 16.30 12.82 9.73
N SER A 160 15.35 12.56 8.83
CA SER A 160 14.47 13.58 8.23
C SER A 160 13.39 14.07 9.21
N ALA A 161 13.28 13.47 10.40
CA ALA A 161 12.41 13.96 11.45
C ALA A 161 12.73 15.43 11.77
N SER A 162 11.77 16.32 11.51
CA SER A 162 11.94 17.76 11.74
C SER A 162 12.55 18.01 13.12
N PRO A 163 13.64 18.80 13.22
CA PRO A 163 14.25 19.15 14.50
C PRO A 163 13.32 20.02 15.35
N SER A 164 12.19 20.47 14.80
CA SER A 164 11.16 21.24 15.50
C SER A 164 10.57 20.44 16.65
N THR A 165 11.06 20.76 17.84
CA THR A 165 10.43 20.49 19.12
C THR A 165 9.38 21.58 19.35
N ALA A 166 8.14 21.19 19.62
CA ALA A 166 7.19 22.11 20.23
C ALA A 166 7.66 22.33 21.68
N TRP A 167 8.54 23.31 21.90
CA TRP A 167 9.22 23.62 23.17
C TRP A 167 8.30 24.04 24.33
N GLY A 168 7.02 23.69 24.31
CA GLY A 168 6.06 24.06 25.36
C GLY A 168 6.46 23.53 26.73
N SER A 169 6.01 22.33 27.10
CA SER A 169 6.39 21.67 28.36
C SER A 169 7.80 21.07 28.28
N TRP A 170 8.78 21.83 27.80
CA TRP A 170 10.16 21.36 27.73
C TRP A 170 10.62 20.92 29.13
N LEU A 171 11.06 19.67 29.24
CA LEU A 171 11.40 19.02 30.51
C LEU A 171 10.28 19.07 31.58
N SER A 172 9.03 19.14 31.15
CA SER A 172 7.86 19.14 32.03
C SER A 172 6.88 18.05 31.63
N ALA A 173 6.45 17.28 32.64
CA ALA A 173 5.42 16.25 32.50
C ALA A 173 4.01 16.83 32.34
N SER A 174 3.85 18.17 32.37
CA SER A 174 2.54 18.79 32.26
C SER A 174 1.87 18.55 30.90
N ASN A 175 2.64 18.43 29.82
CA ASN A 175 2.09 18.27 28.47
C ASN A 175 3.09 17.83 27.39
N PRO A 176 3.90 16.77 27.61
CA PRO A 176 4.85 16.31 26.59
C PRO A 176 4.11 15.85 25.33
N VAL A 177 4.57 16.28 24.16
CA VAL A 177 3.97 15.94 22.86
C VAL A 177 4.91 15.04 22.08
N LEU A 178 4.37 13.95 21.54
CA LEU A 178 5.13 13.02 20.70
C LEU A 178 5.62 13.72 19.41
N ARG A 179 6.76 13.24 18.92
CA ARG A 179 7.31 13.65 17.63
C ARG A 179 7.06 12.50 16.66
N ASP A 180 6.14 12.70 15.73
CA ASP A 180 5.91 11.71 14.68
C ASP A 180 7.11 11.69 13.73
N VAL A 181 7.88 10.60 13.80
CA VAL A 181 9.07 10.37 12.97
C VAL A 181 8.81 9.36 11.85
N HIS A 182 7.60 8.79 11.83
CA HIS A 182 7.22 7.73 10.92
C HIS A 182 5.86 7.98 10.28
N GLU A 183 5.59 7.18 9.25
CA GLU A 183 4.28 6.98 8.65
C GLU A 183 3.95 5.49 8.66
N TYR A 184 2.67 5.16 8.51
CA TYR A 184 2.20 3.78 8.42
C TYR A 184 2.05 3.40 6.96
N ILE A 185 2.50 2.20 6.61
CA ILE A 185 2.13 1.53 5.37
C ILE A 185 1.26 0.35 5.77
N LEU A 186 -0.05 0.52 5.59
CA LEU A 186 -1.04 -0.50 5.91
C LEU A 186 -1.12 -1.51 4.75
N VAL A 187 -1.08 -2.81 5.06
CA VAL A 187 -1.08 -3.86 4.04
C VAL A 187 -2.30 -4.76 4.21
N PHE A 188 -3.08 -4.86 3.14
CA PHE A 188 -4.32 -5.64 3.09
C PHE A 188 -4.32 -6.63 1.93
N SER A 189 -5.28 -7.56 1.94
CA SER A 189 -5.52 -8.51 0.85
C SER A 189 -7.01 -8.72 0.62
N LYS A 190 -7.39 -8.89 -0.65
CA LYS A 190 -8.77 -9.22 -1.03
C LYS A 190 -8.97 -10.73 -0.97
N THR A 191 -10.08 -11.19 -0.37
CA THR A 191 -10.58 -12.57 -0.27
C THR A 191 -9.66 -13.63 0.35
N GLY A 192 -8.33 -13.57 0.19
CA GLY A 192 -7.39 -14.54 0.72
C GLY A 192 -5.98 -13.99 0.87
N PHE A 193 -5.15 -14.62 1.68
CA PHE A 193 -3.76 -14.19 1.87
C PHE A 193 -2.82 -14.70 0.77
N ARG A 194 -3.27 -15.64 -0.06
CA ARG A 194 -2.48 -16.20 -1.15
C ARG A 194 -2.98 -15.71 -2.50
N ARG A 195 -2.06 -15.47 -3.44
CA ARG A 195 -2.36 -15.27 -4.87
C ARG A 195 -1.77 -16.42 -5.64
N HIS A 196 -2.47 -16.91 -6.65
CA HIS A 196 -1.95 -17.97 -7.50
C HIS A 196 -0.77 -17.44 -8.34
N ARG A 197 0.33 -18.19 -8.39
CA ARG A 197 1.52 -17.79 -9.15
C ARG A 197 1.36 -18.09 -10.64
N GLY A 198 0.85 -19.26 -11.00
CA GLY A 198 0.84 -19.73 -12.39
C GLY A 198 2.23 -19.66 -13.03
N ASN A 199 2.31 -19.11 -14.25
CA ASN A 199 3.55 -18.91 -15.00
C ASN A 199 4.23 -17.56 -14.74
N ARG A 200 3.82 -16.82 -13.70
CA ARG A 200 4.32 -15.47 -13.42
C ARG A 200 5.73 -15.47 -12.83
N GLU A 201 6.45 -14.40 -13.12
CA GLU A 201 7.86 -14.19 -12.75
C GLU A 201 7.98 -13.35 -11.47
N ASP A 202 8.73 -13.87 -10.49
CA ASP A 202 9.16 -13.12 -9.30
C ASP A 202 10.42 -12.32 -9.63
N THR A 203 10.48 -11.05 -9.20
CA THR A 203 11.67 -10.19 -9.40
C THR A 203 12.38 -9.82 -8.10
N LEU A 204 11.80 -10.18 -6.94
CA LEU A 204 12.31 -9.85 -5.62
C LEU A 204 13.59 -10.62 -5.31
N GLN A 205 14.62 -9.90 -4.86
CA GLN A 205 15.89 -10.50 -4.49
C GLN A 205 15.88 -11.03 -3.05
N LYS A 206 16.80 -11.95 -2.76
CA LYS A 206 16.89 -12.62 -1.45
C LYS A 206 17.11 -11.65 -0.29
N ASP A 207 18.07 -10.73 -0.42
CA ASP A 207 18.43 -9.81 0.65
C ASP A 207 17.33 -8.77 0.87
N ASP A 208 16.71 -8.32 -0.21
CA ASP A 208 15.52 -7.48 -0.19
C ASP A 208 14.35 -8.18 0.50
N PHE A 209 14.09 -9.45 0.21
CA PHE A 209 13.07 -10.22 0.92
C PHE A 209 13.33 -10.26 2.43
N LEU A 210 14.55 -10.57 2.85
CA LEU A 210 14.90 -10.63 4.28
C LEU A 210 14.82 -9.27 4.98
N SER A 211 15.10 -8.20 4.25
CA SER A 211 15.07 -6.83 4.77
C SER A 211 13.63 -6.29 4.83
N TRP A 212 12.91 -6.38 3.71
CA TRP A 212 11.63 -5.69 3.53
C TRP A 212 10.44 -6.46 4.10
N THR A 213 10.59 -7.73 4.45
CA THR A 213 9.57 -8.47 5.24
C THR A 213 9.60 -8.15 6.73
N LYS A 214 10.51 -7.27 7.19
CA LYS A 214 10.45 -6.68 8.53
C LYS A 214 9.45 -5.52 8.56
N SER A 215 8.81 -5.33 9.71
CA SER A 215 7.78 -4.31 9.90
C SER A 215 8.30 -2.89 10.10
N VAL A 216 9.62 -2.65 10.03
CA VAL A 216 10.20 -1.31 10.12
C VAL A 216 11.10 -1.07 8.93
N TRP A 217 10.75 -0.07 8.13
CA TRP A 217 11.53 0.37 6.98
C TRP A 217 12.16 1.73 7.24
N GLU A 218 13.44 1.86 6.95
CA GLU A 218 14.18 3.11 7.13
C GLU A 218 14.70 3.61 5.78
N PHE A 219 14.23 4.78 5.36
CA PHE A 219 14.73 5.54 4.20
C PHE A 219 14.22 7.00 4.27
N PRO A 220 14.96 7.97 3.71
CA PRO A 220 14.61 9.39 3.82
C PRO A 220 13.36 9.76 3.01
N ALA A 221 12.69 10.84 3.42
CA ALA A 221 11.62 11.46 2.64
C ALA A 221 12.18 12.30 1.47
N VAL A 222 11.36 12.59 0.46
CA VAL A 222 11.75 13.44 -0.68
C VAL A 222 11.38 14.90 -0.43
N GLN A 223 12.21 15.81 -0.92
CA GLN A 223 11.91 17.24 -0.91
C GLN A 223 10.85 17.58 -1.97
N ALA A 224 9.66 18.00 -1.54
CA ALA A 224 8.52 18.39 -2.39
C ALA A 224 8.89 19.33 -3.55
N ALA A 225 9.74 20.33 -3.27
CA ALA A 225 10.19 21.32 -4.25
C ALA A 225 10.90 20.72 -5.48
N LYS A 226 11.53 19.55 -5.35
CA LYS A 226 12.22 18.89 -6.48
C LYS A 226 11.26 18.22 -7.47
N ILE A 227 10.03 17.95 -7.05
CA ILE A 227 9.04 17.21 -7.85
C ILE A 227 7.96 18.16 -8.41
N GLY A 228 7.83 19.37 -7.86
CA GLY A 228 6.72 20.27 -8.21
C GLY A 228 5.37 19.81 -7.65
N HIS A 229 5.40 18.89 -6.68
CA HIS A 229 4.23 18.41 -5.96
C HIS A 229 4.43 18.65 -4.47
N PRO A 230 3.41 19.13 -3.74
CA PRO A 230 3.54 19.54 -2.33
C PRO A 230 3.73 18.37 -1.34
N ALA A 231 3.43 17.13 -1.73
CA ALA A 231 3.52 15.98 -0.82
C ALA A 231 3.83 14.61 -1.47
N PRO A 232 4.87 14.47 -2.32
CA PRO A 232 5.24 13.17 -2.87
C PRO A 232 5.92 12.29 -1.80
N PHE A 233 5.50 11.03 -1.69
CA PHE A 233 6.29 10.01 -0.99
C PHE A 233 7.48 9.55 -1.89
N PRO A 234 8.57 9.02 -1.31
CA PRO A 234 9.72 8.54 -2.07
C PRO A 234 9.41 7.33 -2.94
N LEU A 235 10.09 7.25 -4.10
CA LEU A 235 10.01 6.14 -5.05
C LEU A 235 10.35 4.77 -4.42
N GLU A 236 11.17 4.78 -3.37
CA GLU A 236 11.55 3.58 -2.61
C GLU A 236 10.34 2.87 -2.00
N LEU A 237 9.36 3.61 -1.48
CA LEU A 237 8.17 3.03 -0.84
C LEU A 237 7.34 2.16 -1.79
N PRO A 238 6.87 2.67 -2.96
CA PRO A 238 6.13 1.86 -3.90
C PRO A 238 7.01 0.80 -4.54
N HIS A 239 8.30 1.07 -4.77
CA HIS A 239 9.26 0.07 -5.26
C HIS A 239 9.25 -1.20 -4.39
N ARG A 240 9.41 -1.04 -3.07
CA ARG A 240 9.37 -2.17 -2.13
C ARG A 240 8.02 -2.89 -2.13
N CYS A 241 6.92 -2.14 -2.12
CA CYS A 241 5.58 -2.73 -2.16
C CYS A 241 5.34 -3.54 -3.45
N ILE A 242 5.78 -3.02 -4.59
CA ILE A 242 5.67 -3.67 -5.90
C ILE A 242 6.49 -4.96 -5.94
N GLN A 243 7.74 -4.91 -5.48
CA GLN A 243 8.61 -6.09 -5.45
C GLN A 243 8.07 -7.18 -4.50
N LEU A 244 7.52 -6.80 -3.34
CA LEU A 244 6.97 -7.76 -2.37
C LEU A 244 5.62 -8.36 -2.79
N TYR A 245 4.77 -7.58 -3.45
CA TYR A 245 3.34 -7.90 -3.55
C TYR A 245 2.81 -8.00 -4.98
N SER A 246 3.66 -7.89 -6.01
CA SER A 246 3.28 -8.14 -7.41
C SER A 246 4.33 -8.96 -8.16
N PHE A 247 3.89 -9.68 -9.18
CA PHE A 247 4.78 -10.31 -10.14
C PHE A 247 5.14 -9.33 -11.27
N LYS A 248 6.12 -9.68 -12.10
CA LYS A 248 6.41 -8.91 -13.33
C LYS A 248 5.18 -8.86 -14.24
N GLU A 249 5.00 -7.75 -14.95
CA GLU A 249 3.83 -7.43 -15.79
C GLU A 249 2.48 -7.28 -15.06
N ASP A 250 2.41 -7.52 -13.76
CA ASP A 250 1.22 -7.21 -12.96
C ASP A 250 0.87 -5.72 -13.08
N ILE A 251 -0.42 -5.43 -12.90
CA ILE A 251 -0.97 -4.08 -12.99
C ILE A 251 -1.08 -3.46 -11.60
N VAL A 252 -0.42 -2.31 -11.42
CA VAL A 252 -0.41 -1.51 -10.19
C VAL A 252 -1.37 -0.33 -10.31
N LEU A 253 -2.30 -0.21 -9.38
CA LEU A 253 -3.25 0.90 -9.29
C LEU A 253 -2.76 1.95 -8.29
N ASP A 254 -2.89 3.22 -8.66
CA ASP A 254 -2.84 4.34 -7.72
C ASP A 254 -4.12 5.19 -7.84
N PRO A 255 -5.07 5.09 -6.89
CA PRO A 255 -6.30 5.88 -6.90
C PRO A 255 -6.11 7.37 -6.59
N PHE A 256 -4.91 7.78 -6.12
CA PHE A 256 -4.56 9.15 -5.78
C PHE A 256 -3.18 9.46 -6.35
N ALA A 257 -3.06 9.38 -7.69
CA ALA A 257 -1.78 9.30 -8.38
C ALA A 257 -0.91 10.54 -8.17
N GLY A 258 -1.48 11.73 -7.94
CA GLY A 258 -0.73 12.97 -7.74
C GLY A 258 0.27 13.20 -8.87
N SER A 259 1.55 13.30 -8.52
CA SER A 259 2.64 13.43 -9.49
C SER A 259 3.09 12.12 -10.16
N GLY A 260 2.39 11.01 -9.96
CA GLY A 260 2.61 9.73 -10.64
C GLY A 260 3.72 8.86 -10.06
N THR A 261 4.13 9.05 -8.79
CA THR A 261 5.26 8.31 -8.21
C THR A 261 5.06 6.79 -8.19
N THR A 262 3.87 6.29 -7.83
CA THR A 262 3.58 4.85 -7.89
C THR A 262 3.65 4.32 -9.32
N CYS A 263 3.06 5.05 -10.27
CA CYS A 263 3.03 4.66 -11.67
C CYS A 263 4.44 4.59 -12.27
N LEU A 264 5.29 5.57 -11.91
CA LEU A 264 6.70 5.57 -12.28
C LEU A 264 7.45 4.38 -11.67
N ALA A 265 7.21 4.09 -10.38
CA ALA A 265 7.81 2.93 -9.72
C ALA A 265 7.36 1.61 -10.37
N ALA A 266 6.09 1.47 -10.72
CA ALA A 266 5.57 0.30 -11.44
C ALA A 266 6.32 0.09 -12.75
N ARG A 267 6.42 1.15 -13.57
CA ARG A 267 7.15 1.10 -14.84
C ARG A 267 8.61 0.65 -14.66
N LEU A 268 9.36 1.33 -13.79
CA LEU A 268 10.78 1.06 -13.56
C LEU A 268 11.03 -0.37 -13.03
N ASN A 269 10.01 -1.02 -12.50
CA ASN A 269 10.07 -2.40 -12.00
C ASN A 269 9.44 -3.40 -12.98
N GLY A 270 9.18 -3.03 -14.23
CA GLY A 270 8.57 -3.92 -15.22
C GLY A 270 7.15 -4.35 -14.86
N ARG A 271 6.38 -3.45 -14.24
CA ARG A 271 4.93 -3.59 -14.02
C ARG A 271 4.19 -2.57 -14.87
N ARG A 272 2.93 -2.88 -15.15
CA ARG A 272 1.99 -1.97 -15.79
C ARG A 272 1.28 -1.14 -14.72
N TYR A 273 0.65 -0.04 -15.10
CA TYR A 273 -0.06 0.80 -14.13
C TYR A 273 -1.36 1.40 -14.66
N VAL A 274 -2.21 1.81 -13.71
CA VAL A 274 -3.34 2.73 -13.94
C VAL A 274 -3.36 3.71 -12.78
N GLY A 275 -3.33 5.01 -13.07
CA GLY A 275 -3.43 6.07 -12.06
C GLY A 275 -4.73 6.85 -12.20
N TYR A 276 -5.31 7.31 -11.10
CA TYR A 276 -6.41 8.28 -11.09
C TYR A 276 -5.96 9.56 -10.38
N GLU A 277 -6.23 10.71 -10.98
CA GLU A 277 -5.93 12.02 -10.42
C GLU A 277 -7.01 13.01 -10.84
N ILE A 278 -7.49 13.86 -9.93
CA ILE A 278 -8.55 14.82 -10.23
C ILE A 278 -8.01 16.16 -10.73
N ASN A 279 -6.79 16.52 -10.34
CA ASN A 279 -6.15 17.76 -10.71
C ASN A 279 -5.46 17.62 -12.09
N PRO A 280 -5.91 18.35 -13.13
CA PRO A 280 -5.34 18.25 -14.47
C PRO A 280 -3.85 18.65 -14.53
N ASP A 281 -3.38 19.55 -13.66
CA ASP A 281 -1.97 19.95 -13.61
C ASP A 281 -1.09 18.81 -13.09
N TYR A 282 -1.59 18.07 -12.09
CA TYR A 282 -0.90 16.90 -11.55
C TYR A 282 -0.92 15.71 -12.51
N CYS A 283 -2.03 15.51 -13.23
CA CYS A 283 -2.06 14.60 -14.37
C CYS A 283 -0.95 14.90 -15.39
N GLN A 284 -0.86 16.16 -15.83
CA GLN A 284 0.14 16.57 -16.83
C GLN A 284 1.56 16.38 -16.31
N LEU A 285 1.81 16.71 -15.04
CA LEU A 285 3.09 16.49 -14.38
C LEU A 285 3.44 14.99 -14.33
N ALA A 286 2.49 14.14 -13.94
CA ALA A 286 2.69 12.69 -13.90
C ALA A 286 3.03 12.12 -15.28
N GLU A 287 2.26 12.47 -16.31
CA GLU A 287 2.50 12.04 -17.69
C GLU A 287 3.86 12.52 -18.21
N THR A 288 4.27 13.75 -17.90
CA THR A 288 5.59 14.28 -18.27
C THR A 288 6.72 13.47 -17.65
N ARG A 289 6.63 13.14 -16.36
CA ARG A 289 7.62 12.32 -15.65
C ARG A 289 7.69 10.90 -16.22
N LEU A 290 6.54 10.32 -16.53
CA LEU A 290 6.44 8.99 -17.14
C LEU A 290 7.02 8.96 -18.55
N ALA A 291 6.78 10.00 -19.36
CA ALA A 291 7.35 10.14 -20.70
C ALA A 291 8.88 10.22 -20.67
N ALA A 292 9.44 11.06 -19.80
CA ALA A 292 10.90 11.20 -19.66
C ALA A 292 11.59 9.87 -19.32
N SER A 293 11.00 9.07 -18.43
CA SER A 293 11.55 7.74 -18.10
C SER A 293 11.57 6.76 -19.28
N ARG A 294 10.65 6.91 -20.26
CA ARG A 294 10.64 6.07 -21.47
C ARG A 294 11.81 6.38 -22.39
N GLU A 295 12.18 7.67 -22.46
CA GLU A 295 13.27 8.13 -23.32
C GLU A 295 14.62 7.66 -22.79
N GLU A 296 14.84 7.75 -21.48
CA GLU A 296 16.06 7.29 -20.81
C GLU A 296 16.32 5.79 -21.04
N GLU A 297 15.27 4.95 -20.92
CA GLU A 297 15.33 3.51 -21.24
C GLU A 297 15.72 3.26 -22.70
N ARG A 298 15.12 3.98 -23.65
CA ARG A 298 15.40 3.81 -25.08
C ARG A 298 16.84 4.22 -25.44
N THR A 299 17.43 5.14 -24.68
CA THR A 299 18.82 5.56 -24.87
C THR A 299 19.84 4.68 -24.14
N SER A 300 19.40 3.86 -23.18
CA SER A 300 20.26 3.02 -22.34
C SER A 300 20.25 1.54 -22.72
N GLY A 301 19.33 1.11 -23.59
CA GLY A 301 19.24 -0.25 -24.14
C GLY A 301 19.77 -0.35 -25.56
#